data_AF-A0A3D0JUJ8-F1
#
_entry.id   AF-A0A3D0JUJ8-F1
#
_cell.length_a   1.000
_cell.length_b   1.000
_cell.length_c   1.000
_cell.angle_alpha   90.00
_cell.angle_beta   90.00
_cell.angle_gamma   90.00
#
_symmetry.space_group_name_H-M   'P 1'
#
loop_
_entity.id
_entity.type
_entity.pdbx_description
1 polymer ?
#
loop_
_entity_poly.entity_id
_entity_poly.type
_entity_poly.pdbx_seq_one_letter_code
_entity_poly.pdbx_strand_id
1 'polypeptide(L)'
;MLLLALLLNGNLVDPGNLSKLLSEVPMLSKRQRSLIDEAIALEFEDAKGSGATGYLPHFLAQATLPHKDPKCTYFERGTSKLTLSIMAHPKFGMPYGMMPRLLLAWMCTEACRTHSPELNLGRNQNEFLKKLQLPSDGKYIKTLHAQTLALIRSQLSIEVSNAGALAFENIQIAKSGFVFWSPRQPDEECLWNSTLTLGSDFYNAITKAPVPLKLEAL
;
A
#
# COMPACT_ATOMS: atom_id res chain seq x y z
N MET A 1 -16.38 -17.71 -7.30
CA MET A 1 -16.54 -16.74 -8.41
C MET A 1 -16.92 -15.32 -7.94
N LEU A 2 -17.46 -15.14 -6.72
CA LEU A 2 -17.83 -13.80 -6.20
C LEU A 2 -16.63 -12.89 -5.86
N LEU A 3 -15.50 -13.44 -5.39
CA LEU A 3 -14.31 -12.62 -5.04
C LEU A 3 -13.69 -11.85 -6.21
N LEU A 4 -14.01 -12.20 -7.46
CA LEU A 4 -13.39 -11.60 -8.64
C LEU A 4 -14.12 -10.35 -9.14
N ALA A 5 -15.43 -10.26 -8.91
CA ALA A 5 -16.22 -9.08 -9.27
C ALA A 5 -15.97 -7.90 -8.31
N LEU A 6 -15.40 -8.19 -7.13
CA LEU A 6 -14.97 -7.22 -6.12
C LEU A 6 -13.78 -6.35 -6.57
N LEU A 7 -12.96 -6.81 -7.52
CA LEU A 7 -11.76 -6.09 -7.96
C LEU A 7 -12.04 -4.95 -8.96
N LEU A 8 -13.24 -4.85 -9.53
CA LEU A 8 -13.54 -3.97 -10.66
C LEU A 8 -14.34 -2.71 -10.31
N ASN A 9 -14.76 -2.49 -9.06
CA ASN A 9 -15.68 -1.40 -8.69
C ASN A 9 -15.03 -0.20 -7.98
N GLY A 10 -13.69 -0.08 -8.00
CA GLY A 10 -13.04 1.19 -7.67
C GLY A 10 -13.24 2.17 -8.83
N ASN A 11 -14.32 2.95 -8.84
CA ASN A 11 -14.70 3.90 -9.91
C ASN A 11 -13.52 4.55 -10.64
N LEU A 12 -13.37 4.21 -11.93
CA LEU A 12 -12.45 4.82 -12.90
C LEU A 12 -13.27 5.54 -14.01
N VAL A 13 -13.08 6.86 -14.15
CA VAL A 13 -13.38 7.72 -15.33
C VAL A 13 -14.82 8.25 -15.57
N ASP A 14 -14.90 9.44 -16.19
CA ASP A 14 -16.00 10.38 -16.49
C ASP A 14 -17.25 9.76 -17.21
N PRO A 15 -18.50 10.19 -16.90
CA PRO A 15 -19.73 9.43 -17.21
C PRO A 15 -20.14 9.31 -18.69
N GLY A 16 -19.52 10.04 -19.60
CA GLY A 16 -20.03 10.24 -20.97
C GLY A 16 -19.83 9.06 -21.92
N ASN A 17 -18.87 8.17 -21.67
CA ASN A 17 -18.48 7.10 -22.62
C ASN A 17 -18.55 5.68 -22.02
N LEU A 18 -18.96 5.56 -20.76
CA LEU A 18 -19.06 4.31 -19.99
C LEU A 18 -20.40 3.57 -20.21
N SER A 19 -21.47 4.28 -20.57
CA SER A 19 -22.81 3.68 -20.73
C SER A 19 -22.90 2.62 -21.82
N LYS A 20 -22.07 2.73 -22.86
CA LYS A 20 -22.06 1.84 -24.02
C LYS A 20 -21.12 0.63 -23.86
N LEU A 21 -20.11 0.73 -22.99
CA LEU A 21 -19.19 -0.37 -22.65
C LEU A 21 -19.65 -1.19 -21.43
N LEU A 22 -20.45 -0.58 -20.54
CA LEU A 22 -20.96 -1.24 -19.32
C LEU A 22 -22.23 -2.09 -19.55
N SER A 23 -22.79 -2.11 -20.77
CA SER A 23 -23.99 -2.90 -21.09
C SER A 23 -23.74 -4.40 -21.29
N GLU A 24 -22.47 -4.82 -21.39
CA GLU A 24 -22.09 -6.21 -21.73
C GLU A 24 -21.43 -7.00 -20.58
N VAL A 25 -21.17 -6.37 -19.43
CA VAL A 25 -20.72 -7.04 -18.20
C VAL A 25 -21.91 -7.12 -17.25
N PRO A 26 -22.22 -8.26 -16.59
CA PRO A 26 -23.32 -8.31 -15.64
C PRO A 26 -23.00 -7.40 -14.46
N MET A 27 -23.54 -6.18 -14.48
CA MET A 27 -23.43 -5.22 -13.39
C MET A 27 -23.99 -5.86 -12.12
N LEU A 28 -23.16 -5.88 -11.08
CA LEU A 28 -23.61 -6.23 -9.73
C LEU A 28 -24.83 -5.38 -9.37
N SER A 29 -25.92 -6.03 -8.98
CA SER A 29 -27.13 -5.32 -8.54
C SER A 29 -26.82 -4.41 -7.35
N LYS A 30 -27.60 -3.34 -7.19
CA LYS A 30 -27.46 -2.40 -6.05
C LYS A 30 -27.46 -3.12 -4.70
N ARG A 31 -28.23 -4.22 -4.60
CA ARG A 31 -28.29 -5.09 -3.42
C ARG A 31 -26.99 -5.88 -3.21
N GLN A 32 -26.38 -6.42 -4.26
CA GLN A 32 -25.09 -7.12 -4.16
C GLN A 32 -23.95 -6.17 -3.78
N ARG A 33 -23.94 -4.94 -4.30
CA ARG A 33 -23.00 -3.90 -3.87
C ARG A 33 -23.19 -3.54 -2.40
N SER A 34 -24.44 -3.27 -1.99
CA SER A 34 -24.76 -2.97 -0.59
C SER A 34 -24.34 -4.09 0.38
N LEU A 35 -24.57 -5.36 0.02
CA LEU A 35 -24.17 -6.51 0.84
C LEU A 35 -22.66 -6.68 0.91
N ILE A 36 -21.93 -6.32 -0.16
CA ILE A 36 -20.48 -6.32 -0.20
C ILE A 36 -19.92 -5.19 0.68
N ASP A 37 -20.44 -3.97 0.53
CA ASP A 37 -20.02 -2.82 1.31
C ASP A 37 -20.30 -3.05 2.81
N GLU A 38 -21.44 -3.66 3.12
CA GLU A 38 -21.83 -4.06 4.48
C GLU A 38 -20.93 -5.18 5.04
N ALA A 39 -20.55 -6.18 4.22
CA ALA A 39 -19.60 -7.20 4.61
C ALA A 39 -18.18 -6.66 4.86
N ILE A 40 -17.71 -5.74 4.02
CA ILE A 40 -16.42 -5.04 4.20
C ILE A 40 -16.46 -4.18 5.47
N ALA A 41 -17.56 -3.46 5.71
CA ALA A 41 -17.75 -2.66 6.92
C ALA A 41 -17.78 -3.54 8.18
N LEU A 42 -18.45 -4.68 8.14
CA LEU A 42 -18.46 -5.67 9.22
C LEU A 42 -17.06 -6.26 9.47
N GLU A 43 -16.33 -6.64 8.43
CA GLU A 43 -14.94 -7.10 8.56
C GLU A 43 -14.03 -6.01 9.18
N PHE A 44 -14.31 -4.73 8.91
CA PHE A 44 -13.58 -3.61 9.50
C PHE A 44 -13.94 -3.39 10.98
N GLU A 45 -15.20 -3.57 11.37
CA GLU A 45 -15.60 -3.53 12.79
C GLU A 45 -15.06 -4.75 13.56
N ASP A 46 -15.10 -5.94 12.98
CA ASP A 46 -14.54 -7.17 13.55
C ASP A 46 -13.00 -7.12 13.62
N ALA A 47 -12.32 -6.48 12.65
CA ALA A 47 -10.89 -6.20 12.69
C ALA A 47 -10.49 -5.37 13.92
N LYS A 48 -11.28 -4.32 14.21
CA LYS A 48 -11.08 -3.49 15.41
C LYS A 48 -11.31 -4.29 16.69
N GLY A 49 -12.23 -5.26 16.67
CA GLY A 49 -12.51 -6.16 17.79
C GLY A 49 -11.52 -7.32 17.96
N SER A 50 -10.80 -7.72 16.92
CA SER A 50 -9.99 -8.96 16.86
C SER A 50 -8.49 -8.79 17.19
N GLY A 51 -8.06 -7.58 17.54
CA GLY A 51 -6.65 -7.31 17.85
C GLY A 51 -5.74 -7.21 16.62
N ALA A 52 -6.28 -6.76 15.49
CA ALA A 52 -5.47 -6.41 14.32
C ALA A 52 -4.52 -5.25 14.67
N THR A 53 -3.24 -5.40 14.38
CA THR A 53 -2.20 -4.39 14.66
C THR A 53 -1.88 -3.54 13.43
N GLY A 54 -2.40 -3.90 12.24
CA GLY A 54 -2.30 -3.07 11.05
C GLY A 54 -3.28 -3.41 9.94
N TYR A 55 -3.19 -2.66 8.84
CA TYR A 55 -4.04 -2.76 7.65
C TYR A 55 -3.20 -2.76 6.36
N LEU A 56 -3.70 -3.38 5.29
CA LEU A 56 -3.16 -3.28 3.92
C LEU A 56 -4.30 -3.15 2.91
N PRO A 57 -4.09 -2.56 1.72
CA PRO A 57 -5.07 -2.63 0.66
C PRO A 57 -5.20 -4.08 0.14
N HIS A 58 -6.39 -4.44 -0.30
CA HIS A 58 -6.75 -5.80 -0.70
C HIS A 58 -5.81 -6.44 -1.73
N PHE A 59 -5.32 -5.67 -2.71
CA PHE A 59 -4.40 -6.19 -3.72
C PHE A 59 -3.04 -6.61 -3.12
N LEU A 60 -2.56 -5.95 -2.06
CA LEU A 60 -1.32 -6.32 -1.36
C LEU A 60 -1.48 -7.54 -0.44
N ALA A 61 -2.72 -7.82 -0.01
CA ALA A 61 -3.01 -9.06 0.70
C ALA A 61 -2.96 -10.28 -0.23
N GLN A 62 -3.30 -10.11 -1.52
CA GLN A 62 -3.25 -11.18 -2.52
C GLN A 62 -1.89 -11.33 -3.19
N ALA A 63 -1.18 -10.22 -3.42
CA ALA A 63 0.13 -10.20 -4.06
C ALA A 63 1.09 -9.31 -3.27
N THR A 64 2.11 -9.93 -2.69
CA THR A 64 3.03 -9.27 -1.76
C THR A 64 4.30 -8.78 -2.43
N LEU A 65 5.00 -7.87 -1.76
CA LEU A 65 6.37 -7.49 -2.12
C LEU A 65 7.31 -8.71 -2.05
N PRO A 66 8.39 -8.74 -2.86
CA PRO A 66 9.39 -9.82 -2.84
C PRO A 66 9.95 -10.09 -1.44
N HIS A 67 10.05 -11.37 -1.05
CA HIS A 67 10.71 -11.74 0.22
C HIS A 67 12.24 -11.63 0.17
N LYS A 68 12.83 -11.79 -1.03
CA LYS A 68 14.26 -11.69 -1.29
C LYS A 68 14.49 -10.70 -2.43
N ASP A 69 15.70 -10.13 -2.48
CA ASP A 69 16.10 -9.26 -3.58
C ASP A 69 16.04 -10.03 -4.91
N PRO A 70 15.14 -9.65 -5.84
CA PRO A 70 15.05 -10.30 -7.13
C PRO A 70 16.15 -9.84 -8.09
N LYS A 71 16.97 -8.85 -7.73
CA LYS A 71 18.06 -8.29 -8.54
C LYS A 71 17.59 -7.79 -9.91
N CYS A 72 16.39 -7.25 -9.96
CA CYS A 72 15.75 -6.71 -11.16
C CYS A 72 15.02 -5.40 -10.86
N THR A 73 14.72 -4.65 -11.91
CA THR A 73 13.91 -3.42 -11.83
C THR A 73 12.43 -3.65 -12.12
N TYR A 74 12.06 -4.85 -12.57
CA TYR A 74 10.67 -5.27 -12.80
C TYR A 74 10.40 -6.57 -12.06
N PHE A 75 9.40 -6.58 -11.19
CA PHE A 75 8.95 -7.76 -10.47
C PHE A 75 7.46 -7.95 -10.66
N GLU A 76 7.04 -9.19 -10.79
CA GLU A 76 5.63 -9.55 -10.96
C GLU A 76 5.26 -10.70 -10.03
N ARG A 77 4.08 -10.59 -9.41
CA ARG A 77 3.51 -11.63 -8.55
C ARG A 77 2.00 -11.61 -8.64
N GLY A 78 1.38 -12.78 -8.75
CA GLY A 78 -0.07 -12.84 -8.81
C GLY A 78 -0.62 -14.23 -9.05
N THR A 79 -1.87 -14.24 -9.46
CA THR A 79 -2.64 -15.40 -9.91
C THR A 79 -3.11 -15.16 -11.35
N SER A 80 -3.87 -16.08 -11.96
CA SER A 80 -4.46 -15.88 -13.30
C SER A 80 -5.51 -14.75 -13.38
N LYS A 81 -5.80 -14.11 -12.24
CA LYS A 81 -6.96 -13.27 -12.00
C LYS A 81 -6.58 -11.87 -11.53
N LEU A 82 -5.50 -11.79 -10.77
CA LEU A 82 -4.92 -10.55 -10.27
C LEU A 82 -3.41 -10.68 -10.33
N THR A 83 -2.76 -9.69 -10.92
CA THR A 83 -1.31 -9.57 -11.04
C THR A 83 -0.87 -8.24 -10.47
N LEU A 84 0.08 -8.27 -9.54
CA LEU A 84 0.82 -7.09 -9.08
C LEU A 84 2.17 -7.07 -9.79
N SER A 85 2.45 -5.95 -10.46
CA SER A 85 3.76 -5.64 -11.00
C SER A 85 4.36 -4.45 -10.27
N ILE A 86 5.67 -4.48 -10.07
CA ILE A 86 6.44 -3.45 -9.39
C ILE A 86 7.54 -3.00 -10.34
N MET A 87 7.52 -1.71 -10.68
CA MET A 87 8.61 -1.05 -11.38
C MET A 87 9.46 -0.31 -10.36
N ALA A 88 10.66 -0.81 -10.12
CA ALA A 88 11.60 -0.25 -9.19
C ALA A 88 12.47 0.83 -9.85
N HIS A 89 12.79 1.87 -9.08
CA HIS A 89 13.65 2.93 -9.55
C HIS A 89 15.11 2.43 -9.66
N PRO A 90 15.80 2.57 -10.82
CA PRO A 90 17.14 2.00 -11.02
C PRO A 90 18.18 2.41 -9.97
N LYS A 91 18.10 3.65 -9.47
CA LYS A 91 18.98 4.16 -8.40
C LYS A 91 18.75 3.54 -7.02
N PHE A 92 17.51 3.19 -6.69
CA PHE A 92 17.13 2.78 -5.33
C PHE A 92 16.88 1.27 -5.21
N GLY A 93 16.69 0.59 -6.34
CA GLY A 93 16.47 -0.84 -6.39
C GLY A 93 15.05 -1.25 -6.01
N MET A 94 14.80 -2.55 -6.04
CA MET A 94 13.50 -3.15 -5.69
C MET A 94 13.27 -3.08 -4.17
N PRO A 95 12.07 -2.70 -3.69
CA PRO A 95 11.70 -2.95 -2.31
C PRO A 95 11.53 -4.46 -2.06
N TYR A 96 12.28 -5.03 -1.12
CA TYR A 96 12.18 -6.44 -0.75
C TYR A 96 12.43 -6.71 0.74
N GLY A 97 11.99 -7.87 1.20
CA GLY A 97 12.23 -8.36 2.56
C GLY A 97 11.21 -7.82 3.58
N MET A 98 11.53 -7.98 4.88
CA MET A 98 10.64 -7.58 5.97
C MET A 98 10.43 -6.05 6.04
N MET A 99 11.50 -5.27 5.92
CA MET A 99 11.46 -3.82 6.13
C MET A 99 10.42 -3.08 5.26
N PRO A 100 10.37 -3.22 3.92
CA PRO A 100 9.39 -2.52 3.12
C PRO A 100 7.97 -3.05 3.31
N ARG A 101 7.79 -4.35 3.63
CA ARG A 101 6.46 -4.91 3.94
C ARG A 101 5.90 -4.34 5.24
N LEU A 102 6.74 -4.22 6.26
CA LEU A 102 6.39 -3.58 7.53
C LEU A 102 6.09 -2.10 7.35
N LEU A 103 6.93 -1.38 6.60
CA LEU A 103 6.71 0.04 6.26
C LEU A 103 5.38 0.24 5.54
N LEU A 104 5.07 -0.61 4.56
CA LEU A 104 3.85 -0.52 3.78
C LEU A 104 2.62 -0.73 4.67
N ALA A 105 2.63 -1.76 5.52
CA ALA A 105 1.55 -2.00 6.48
C ALA A 105 1.42 -0.85 7.49
N TRP A 106 2.52 -0.31 8.00
CA TRP A 106 2.49 0.86 8.88
C TRP A 106 1.89 2.09 8.19
N MET A 107 2.30 2.40 6.96
CA MET A 107 1.77 3.54 6.19
C MET A 107 0.27 3.42 5.98
N CYS A 108 -0.21 2.23 5.61
CA CYS A 108 -1.63 1.96 5.42
C CYS A 108 -2.41 2.12 6.74
N THR A 109 -1.83 1.61 7.84
CA THR A 109 -2.43 1.70 9.18
C THR A 109 -2.54 3.14 9.65
N GLU A 110 -1.49 3.93 9.49
CA GLU A 110 -1.50 5.34 9.87
C GLU A 110 -2.46 6.16 9.02
N ALA A 111 -2.54 5.90 7.71
CA ALA A 111 -3.50 6.54 6.82
C ALA A 111 -4.94 6.28 7.26
N CYS A 112 -5.29 5.02 7.55
CA CYS A 112 -6.61 4.65 8.08
C CYS A 112 -6.87 5.25 9.48
N ARG A 113 -5.86 5.26 10.36
CA ARG A 113 -5.99 5.77 11.74
C ARG A 113 -6.23 7.28 11.76
N THR A 114 -5.47 8.02 10.96
CA THR A 114 -5.49 9.48 10.92
C THR A 114 -6.48 10.06 9.92
N HIS A 115 -7.00 9.24 9.00
CA HIS A 115 -7.79 9.68 7.86
C HIS A 115 -7.10 10.80 7.07
N SER A 116 -5.78 10.70 6.96
CA SER A 116 -4.94 11.69 6.29
C SER A 116 -3.99 11.02 5.29
N PRO A 117 -3.80 11.58 4.09
CA PRO A 117 -2.75 11.14 3.17
C PRO A 117 -1.36 11.60 3.63
N GLU A 118 -1.26 12.50 4.62
CA GLU A 118 0.00 12.98 5.16
C GLU A 118 0.41 12.17 6.40
N LEU A 119 1.52 11.46 6.29
CA LEU A 119 2.06 10.61 7.34
C LEU A 119 3.25 11.28 8.03
N ASN A 120 3.25 11.25 9.36
CA ASN A 120 4.35 11.75 10.17
C ASN A 120 5.25 10.59 10.66
N LEU A 121 6.46 10.51 10.11
CA LEU A 121 7.39 9.42 10.44
C LEU A 121 8.04 9.56 11.84
N GLY A 122 7.85 10.67 12.57
CA GLY A 122 8.44 10.92 13.91
C GLY A 122 9.33 12.17 13.92
N ARG A 123 10.26 12.27 14.87
CA ARG A 123 11.31 13.31 15.00
C ARG A 123 12.73 12.79 14.76
N ASN A 124 12.91 11.50 14.50
CA ASN A 124 14.19 10.91 14.04
C ASN A 124 13.98 9.44 13.69
N GLN A 125 15.02 8.84 13.09
CA GLN A 125 15.07 7.44 12.69
C GLN A 125 14.84 6.47 13.85
N ASN A 126 15.39 6.77 15.05
CA ASN A 126 15.23 5.91 16.22
C ASN A 126 13.78 5.91 16.72
N GLU A 127 13.13 7.08 16.74
CA GLU A 127 11.71 7.17 17.05
C GLU A 127 10.86 6.39 16.04
N PHE A 128 11.18 6.49 14.75
CA PHE A 128 10.46 5.74 13.74
C PHE A 128 10.66 4.22 13.88
N LEU A 129 11.89 3.76 14.12
CA LEU A 129 12.16 2.35 14.41
C LEU A 129 11.40 1.86 15.65
N LYS A 130 11.28 2.68 16.70
CA LYS A 130 10.46 2.37 17.87
C LYS A 130 8.96 2.24 17.52
N LYS A 131 8.43 3.11 16.65
CA LYS A 131 7.05 2.99 16.15
C LYS A 131 6.84 1.68 15.39
N LEU A 132 7.86 1.24 14.65
CA LEU A 132 7.88 -0.05 13.96
C LEU A 132 8.23 -1.24 14.87
N GLN A 133 8.47 -1.02 16.17
CA GLN A 133 8.88 -2.03 17.15
C GLN A 133 10.18 -2.76 16.75
N LEU A 134 11.10 -2.04 16.10
CA LEU A 134 12.40 -2.55 15.65
C LEU A 134 13.57 -2.04 16.52
N PRO A 135 14.66 -2.82 16.63
CA PRO A 135 15.88 -2.36 17.29
C PRO A 135 16.45 -1.10 16.62
N SER A 136 16.92 -0.15 17.42
CA SER A 136 17.51 1.11 16.96
C SER A 136 19.03 1.00 16.70
N ASP A 137 19.48 -0.08 16.07
CA ASP A 137 20.90 -0.24 15.73
C ASP A 137 21.24 0.34 14.35
N GLY A 138 22.54 0.55 14.10
CA GLY A 138 23.02 1.15 12.85
C GLY A 138 22.72 0.32 11.59
N LYS A 139 22.49 -0.99 11.71
CA LYS A 139 22.12 -1.85 10.59
C LYS A 139 20.65 -1.63 10.23
N TYR A 140 19.75 -1.67 11.21
CA TYR A 140 18.33 -1.39 11.00
C TYR A 140 18.09 0.00 10.44
N ILE A 141 18.81 1.01 10.94
CA ILE A 141 18.76 2.38 10.42
C ILE A 141 19.11 2.43 8.92
N LYS A 142 20.22 1.82 8.52
CA LYS A 142 20.65 1.79 7.11
C LYS A 142 19.66 1.05 6.22
N THR A 143 19.14 -0.09 6.70
CA THR A 143 18.14 -0.87 5.96
C THR A 143 16.82 -0.12 5.84
N LEU A 144 16.35 0.51 6.91
CA LEU A 144 15.15 1.35 6.92
C LEU A 144 15.25 2.45 5.87
N HIS A 145 16.37 3.18 5.85
CA HIS A 145 16.62 4.23 4.87
C HIS A 145 16.54 3.70 3.43
N ALA A 146 17.34 2.66 3.12
CA ALA A 146 17.43 2.11 1.77
C ALA A 146 16.08 1.56 1.28
N GLN A 147 15.39 0.80 2.12
CA GLN A 147 14.12 0.16 1.77
C GLN A 147 12.95 1.15 1.74
N THR A 148 12.98 2.21 2.55
CA THR A 148 12.01 3.31 2.44
C THR A 148 12.12 3.98 1.08
N LEU A 149 13.33 4.35 0.66
CA LEU A 149 13.55 4.98 -0.65
C LEU A 149 13.19 4.04 -1.81
N ALA A 150 13.55 2.76 -1.72
CA ALA A 150 13.17 1.77 -2.71
C ALA A 150 11.64 1.65 -2.84
N LEU A 151 10.93 1.66 -1.71
CA LEU A 151 9.47 1.55 -1.67
C LEU A 151 8.77 2.81 -2.18
N ILE A 152 9.06 3.99 -1.63
CA ILE A 152 8.33 5.21 -2.00
C ILE A 152 8.65 5.71 -3.42
N ARG A 153 9.73 5.21 -4.03
CA ARG A 153 10.14 5.53 -5.41
C ARG A 153 9.76 4.46 -6.42
N SER A 154 9.19 3.33 -6.00
CA SER A 154 8.65 2.34 -6.94
C SER A 154 7.26 2.74 -7.43
N GLN A 155 6.87 2.18 -8.56
CA GLN A 155 5.51 2.26 -9.10
C GLN A 155 4.89 0.87 -9.04
N LEU A 156 3.66 0.79 -8.56
CA LEU A 156 2.86 -0.42 -8.55
C LEU A 156 1.94 -0.42 -9.77
N SER A 157 1.71 -1.58 -10.35
CA SER A 157 0.67 -1.79 -11.36
C SER A 157 -0.14 -3.00 -10.94
N ILE A 158 -1.46 -2.86 -10.92
CA ILE A 158 -2.38 -3.94 -10.59
C ILE A 158 -3.18 -4.24 -11.84
N GLU A 159 -3.11 -5.47 -12.29
CA GLU A 159 -3.84 -5.97 -13.43
C GLU A 159 -4.86 -7.02 -12.98
N VAL A 160 -6.07 -6.93 -13.51
CA VAL A 160 -7.17 -7.87 -13.27
C VAL A 160 -7.62 -8.42 -14.61
N SER A 161 -7.59 -9.75 -14.73
CA SER A 161 -7.99 -10.46 -15.94
C SER A 161 -9.28 -11.23 -15.71
N ASN A 162 -10.28 -11.03 -16.57
CA ASN A 162 -11.56 -11.75 -16.52
C ASN A 162 -12.16 -11.96 -17.91
N ALA A 163 -12.42 -13.21 -18.28
CA ALA A 163 -13.16 -13.59 -19.50
C ALA A 163 -12.69 -12.90 -20.80
N GLY A 164 -11.38 -12.67 -20.94
CA GLY A 164 -10.78 -12.01 -22.10
C GLY A 164 -10.68 -10.49 -22.02
N ALA A 165 -11.23 -9.86 -20.98
CA ALA A 165 -11.00 -8.46 -20.66
C ALA A 165 -9.85 -8.29 -19.66
N LEU A 166 -9.03 -7.27 -19.89
CA LEU A 166 -7.90 -6.87 -19.04
C LEU A 166 -8.15 -5.44 -18.57
N ALA A 167 -8.15 -5.25 -17.25
CA ALA A 167 -8.18 -3.94 -16.61
C ALA A 167 -6.90 -3.76 -15.79
N PHE A 168 -6.33 -2.56 -15.81
CA PHE A 168 -5.14 -2.28 -15.01
C PHE A 168 -5.17 -0.87 -14.40
N GLU A 169 -4.46 -0.70 -13.29
CA GLU A 169 -4.27 0.57 -12.60
C GLU A 169 -2.79 0.72 -12.20
N ASN A 170 -2.21 1.88 -12.48
CA ASN A 170 -0.86 2.22 -12.04
C ASN A 170 -0.92 3.13 -10.82
N ILE A 171 -0.37 2.67 -9.70
CA ILE A 171 -0.45 3.34 -8.41
C ILE A 171 0.94 3.78 -7.95
N GLN A 172 1.06 5.05 -7.57
CA GLN A 172 2.24 5.57 -6.87
C GLN A 172 2.02 5.55 -5.36
N ILE A 173 2.96 4.96 -4.62
CA ILE A 173 2.87 4.86 -3.15
C ILE A 173 2.94 6.25 -2.51
N ALA A 174 3.88 7.08 -2.93
CA ALA A 174 4.08 8.42 -2.42
C ALA A 174 4.03 9.46 -3.53
N LYS A 175 3.26 10.52 -3.32
CA LYS A 175 3.24 11.72 -4.19
C LYS A 175 4.48 12.57 -3.95
N SER A 176 4.81 12.78 -2.69
CA SER A 176 5.94 13.59 -2.25
C SER A 176 6.41 13.11 -0.89
N GLY A 177 7.70 13.22 -0.63
CA GLY A 177 8.25 13.01 0.70
C GLY A 177 9.38 14.00 0.92
N PHE A 178 9.36 14.66 2.06
CA PHE A 178 10.54 15.38 2.54
C PHE A 178 11.24 14.43 3.50
N VAL A 179 12.38 13.88 3.09
CA VAL A 179 13.12 12.94 3.94
C VAL A 179 14.52 13.49 4.16
N PHE A 180 14.68 14.18 5.29
CA PHE A 180 15.96 14.75 5.69
C PHE A 180 16.71 13.74 6.53
N TRP A 181 17.70 13.10 5.92
CA TRP A 181 18.55 12.11 6.58
C TRP A 181 19.90 12.74 6.91
N SER A 182 19.93 13.73 7.80
CA SER A 182 21.20 14.34 8.23
C SER A 182 21.74 13.63 9.48
N PRO A 183 23.03 13.27 9.53
CA PRO A 183 23.67 12.87 10.78
C PRO A 183 23.66 14.03 11.77
N ARG A 184 23.39 13.72 13.03
CA ARG A 184 23.31 14.67 14.15
C ARG A 184 24.60 15.49 14.27
N GLN A 185 24.52 16.83 14.18
CA GLN A 185 25.52 17.70 14.79
C GLN A 185 25.14 17.92 16.27
N PRO A 186 26.11 18.06 17.20
CA PRO A 186 25.85 18.10 18.64
C PRO A 186 24.96 19.27 19.09
N ASP A 187 24.97 20.38 18.34
CA ASP A 187 24.39 21.67 18.75
C ASP A 187 23.15 22.10 17.96
N GLU A 188 22.72 21.31 16.96
CA GLU A 188 21.50 21.56 16.19
C GLU A 188 20.36 20.67 16.67
N GLU A 189 19.20 21.27 16.95
CA GLU A 189 17.94 20.53 16.96
C GLU A 189 17.77 19.88 15.59
N CYS A 190 17.95 18.56 15.53
CA CYS A 190 17.83 17.80 14.30
C CYS A 190 16.42 18.03 13.74
N LEU A 191 16.29 18.85 12.70
CA LEU A 191 15.04 19.10 11.99
C LEU A 191 14.65 17.87 11.16
N TRP A 192 14.32 16.78 11.84
CA TRP A 192 13.57 15.71 11.23
C TRP A 192 12.12 16.19 11.15
N ASN A 193 11.75 16.69 9.98
CA ASN A 193 10.36 16.80 9.55
C ASN A 193 10.16 15.81 8.42
N SER A 194 10.05 14.52 8.76
CA SER A 194 9.78 13.50 7.76
C SER A 194 8.27 13.36 7.58
N THR A 195 7.71 14.24 6.77
CA THR A 195 6.34 14.10 6.28
C THR A 195 6.38 13.37 4.95
N LEU A 196 5.56 12.33 4.84
CA LEU A 196 5.34 11.58 3.60
C LEU A 196 3.89 11.80 3.16
N THR A 197 3.68 12.32 1.96
CA THR A 197 2.34 12.44 1.37
C THR A 197 2.11 11.26 0.44
N LEU A 198 1.11 10.44 0.77
CA LEU A 198 0.72 9.30 -0.05
C LEU A 198 0.18 9.74 -1.42
N GLY A 199 0.36 8.89 -2.42
CA GLY A 199 -0.32 9.07 -3.71
C GLY A 199 -1.84 9.03 -3.52
N SER A 200 -2.58 9.85 -4.27
CA SER A 200 -4.05 9.93 -4.14
C SER A 200 -4.71 8.57 -4.37
N ASP A 201 -4.30 7.86 -5.41
CA ASP A 201 -4.89 6.58 -5.80
C ASP A 201 -4.53 5.50 -4.77
N PHE A 202 -3.30 5.54 -4.26
CA PHE A 202 -2.85 4.66 -3.19
C PHE A 202 -3.64 4.88 -1.89
N TYR A 203 -3.77 6.14 -1.45
CA TYR A 203 -4.55 6.51 -0.27
C TYR A 203 -6.02 6.09 -0.40
N ASN A 204 -6.63 6.34 -1.58
CA ASN A 204 -7.99 5.92 -1.87
C ASN A 204 -8.14 4.40 -1.83
N ALA A 205 -7.18 3.66 -2.37
CA ALA A 205 -7.23 2.19 -2.37
C ALA A 205 -7.12 1.61 -0.95
N ILE A 206 -6.30 2.22 -0.08
CA ILE A 206 -6.17 1.82 1.32
C ILE A 206 -7.46 2.08 2.09
N THR A 207 -8.03 3.28 1.95
CA THR A 207 -9.17 3.73 2.76
C THR A 207 -10.50 3.10 2.36
N LYS A 208 -10.65 2.66 1.09
CA LYS A 208 -11.88 2.02 0.60
C LYS A 208 -12.01 0.55 0.97
N ALA A 209 -10.90 -0.20 1.01
CA ALA A 209 -10.93 -1.64 1.27
C ALA A 209 -9.69 -2.11 2.05
N PRO A 210 -9.51 -1.66 3.31
CA PRO A 210 -8.42 -2.11 4.15
C PRO A 210 -8.66 -3.53 4.66
N VAL A 211 -7.69 -4.42 4.42
CA VAL A 211 -7.63 -5.78 4.95
C VAL A 211 -6.84 -5.76 6.27
N PRO A 212 -7.41 -6.25 7.38
CA PRO A 212 -6.73 -6.30 8.67
C PRO A 212 -5.63 -7.36 8.70
N LEU A 213 -4.54 -7.08 9.42
CA LEU A 213 -3.44 -8.02 9.64
C LEU A 213 -2.72 -7.81 10.98
N LYS A 214 -1.85 -8.77 11.31
CA LYS A 214 -0.92 -8.70 12.44
C LYS A 214 0.47 -8.32 11.95
N LEU A 215 0.96 -7.14 12.32
CA LEU A 215 2.26 -6.61 11.91
C LEU A 215 3.41 -7.54 12.33
N GLU A 216 3.27 -8.20 13.48
CA GLU A 216 4.21 -9.19 14.01
C GLU A 216 4.37 -10.45 13.13
N ALA A 217 3.49 -10.66 12.15
CA ALA A 217 3.52 -11.82 11.25
C ALA A 217 4.23 -11.56 9.90
N LEU A 218 4.81 -10.37 9.68
CA LEU A 218 5.41 -9.94 8.39
C LEU A 218 6.92 -10.23 8.24
#